data_AF-A0A7C5UIT6-F1
#
_entry.id   AF-A0A7C5UIT6-F1
#
_cell.length_a   1.000
_cell.length_b   1.000
_cell.length_c   1.000
_cell.angle_alpha   90.00
_cell.angle_beta   90.00
_cell.angle_gamma   90.00
#
_symmetry.space_group_name_H-M   'P 1'
#
loop_
_entity.id
_entity.type
_entity.pdbx_description
1 polymer ?
#
loop_
_entity_poly.entity_id
_entity_poly.type
_entity_poly.pdbx_seq_one_letter_code
_entity_poly.pdbx_strand_id
1 'polypeptide(L)'
;MTMRYTKLLWTVALGVVCGCAAFAQNMFLNDRQQFVGTATITITGWGSANGQANVSSPPFSGVAGAGLFAINPPQQGTGYVACVDLANTINFGSTYAYEVWLARGRAGALAVLYDTINWNDAAQAVGFQLALWELVYDSYNNPANDNLFEGNFRVSLTNTTSGAIAAAQNFLSQIGNNTGPYFYLRAGSGQFQDLILVPYVPEPASMLALGTGLASLVGLRRRRAR
;
A
#
# COMPACT_ATOMS: atom_id res chain seq x y z
N MET A 1 -22.50 48.71 -29.78
CA MET A 1 -23.12 47.55 -29.13
C MET A 1 -22.53 46.29 -29.76
N THR A 2 -21.48 45.72 -29.16
CA THR A 2 -21.07 44.30 -29.38
C THR A 2 -19.95 43.95 -28.39
N MET A 3 -20.36 43.31 -27.31
CA MET A 3 -19.50 42.73 -26.28
C MET A 3 -18.99 41.37 -26.81
N ARG A 4 -17.67 41.16 -26.87
CA ARG A 4 -17.07 39.86 -27.22
C ARG A 4 -16.72 39.14 -25.92
N TYR A 5 -17.44 38.05 -25.64
CA TYR A 5 -17.18 37.15 -24.51
C TYR A 5 -16.05 36.17 -24.85
N THR A 6 -14.97 36.21 -24.09
CA THR A 6 -13.88 35.24 -24.12
C THR A 6 -14.31 33.98 -23.38
N LYS A 7 -14.35 32.84 -24.07
CA LYS A 7 -14.73 31.54 -23.50
C LYS A 7 -13.62 30.98 -22.60
N LEU A 8 -13.99 30.70 -21.35
CA LEU A 8 -13.25 29.88 -20.39
C LEU A 8 -13.06 28.47 -20.96
N LEU A 9 -11.81 28.02 -21.11
CA LEU A 9 -11.47 26.63 -21.39
C LEU A 9 -11.43 25.88 -20.07
N TRP A 10 -12.45 25.04 -19.83
CA TRP A 10 -12.45 24.04 -18.77
C TRP A 10 -11.67 22.82 -19.28
N THR A 11 -10.56 22.50 -18.63
CA THR A 11 -9.81 21.26 -18.86
C THR A 11 -10.65 20.08 -18.38
N VAL A 12 -11.01 19.22 -19.32
CA VAL A 12 -11.73 17.96 -19.09
C VAL A 12 -10.80 16.97 -18.39
N ALA A 13 -11.19 16.51 -17.21
CA ALA A 13 -10.58 15.36 -16.55
C ALA A 13 -10.84 14.10 -17.41
N LEU A 14 -9.77 13.51 -17.93
CA LEU A 14 -9.81 12.22 -18.61
C LEU A 14 -9.91 11.12 -17.55
N GLY A 15 -11.13 10.75 -17.19
CA GLY A 15 -11.43 9.46 -16.59
C GLY A 15 -11.55 8.42 -17.69
N VAL A 16 -10.66 7.44 -17.71
CA VAL A 16 -10.78 6.24 -18.55
C VAL A 16 -11.51 5.16 -17.76
N VAL A 17 -12.55 4.60 -18.38
CA VAL A 17 -13.53 3.67 -17.79
C VAL A 17 -13.13 2.22 -18.05
N CYS A 18 -13.26 1.43 -16.98
CA CYS A 18 -13.64 0.02 -16.86
C CYS A 18 -12.97 -1.04 -17.75
N GLY A 19 -12.19 -1.89 -17.07
CA GLY A 19 -11.97 -3.29 -17.42
C GLY A 19 -11.59 -4.06 -16.16
N CYS A 20 -12.54 -4.77 -15.55
CA CYS A 20 -12.22 -5.75 -14.52
C CYS A 20 -11.33 -6.84 -15.14
N ALA A 21 -10.06 -6.93 -14.73
CA ALA A 21 -9.22 -8.07 -15.06
C ALA A 21 -8.16 -8.31 -13.97
N ALA A 22 -8.54 -9.13 -12.99
CA ALA A 22 -7.84 -10.32 -12.49
C ALA A 22 -6.34 -10.32 -12.08
N PHE A 23 -5.57 -9.22 -12.12
CA PHE A 23 -4.12 -9.31 -11.86
C PHE A 23 -3.69 -9.01 -10.42
N ALA A 24 -4.35 -8.06 -9.73
CA ALA A 24 -4.13 -7.87 -8.29
C ALA A 24 -4.50 -9.12 -7.46
N GLN A 25 -5.26 -10.07 -8.04
CA GLN A 25 -5.75 -11.27 -7.36
C GLN A 25 -4.66 -12.27 -6.95
N ASN A 26 -3.45 -12.18 -7.52
CA ASN A 26 -2.39 -13.15 -7.23
C ASN A 26 -1.73 -12.94 -5.85
N MET A 27 -1.66 -11.70 -5.35
CA MET A 27 -1.18 -11.46 -3.98
C MET A 27 -2.13 -12.05 -2.93
N PHE A 28 -3.42 -12.18 -3.27
CA PHE A 28 -4.46 -12.51 -2.32
C PHE A 28 -4.88 -13.97 -2.25
N LEU A 29 -4.59 -14.77 -3.28
CA LEU A 29 -4.94 -16.18 -3.25
C LEU A 29 -3.87 -17.04 -2.59
N ASN A 30 -2.66 -16.52 -2.50
CA ASN A 30 -1.48 -17.31 -2.14
C ASN A 30 -0.91 -16.97 -0.75
N ASP A 31 -1.19 -15.78 -0.19
CA ASP A 31 -0.74 -15.41 1.15
C ASP A 31 -1.72 -15.94 2.18
N ARG A 32 -1.20 -16.42 3.31
CA ARG A 32 -2.05 -16.83 4.44
C ARG A 32 -2.77 -15.59 4.98
N GLN A 33 -4.07 -15.55 4.82
CA GLN A 33 -4.91 -14.43 5.25
C GLN A 33 -5.78 -14.78 6.45
N GLN A 34 -5.86 -13.83 7.38
CA GLN A 34 -6.82 -13.85 8.47
C GLN A 34 -7.61 -12.54 8.45
N PHE A 35 -8.93 -12.64 8.37
CA PHE A 35 -9.80 -11.47 8.52
C PHE A 35 -9.70 -10.93 9.95
N VAL A 36 -9.44 -9.63 10.08
CA VAL A 36 -9.26 -8.95 11.37
C VAL A 36 -10.48 -8.09 11.69
N GLY A 37 -11.11 -7.48 10.69
CA GLY A 37 -12.28 -6.64 10.87
C GLY A 37 -12.52 -5.69 9.71
N THR A 38 -13.23 -4.60 9.95
CA THR A 38 -13.47 -3.54 8.96
C THR A 38 -13.03 -2.20 9.51
N ALA A 39 -12.53 -1.32 8.64
CA ALA A 39 -12.09 0.02 8.99
C ALA A 39 -12.65 1.06 8.01
N THR A 40 -13.05 2.21 8.52
CA THR A 40 -13.44 3.37 7.71
C THR A 40 -12.37 4.42 7.84
N ILE A 41 -11.70 4.75 6.73
CA ILE A 41 -10.57 5.69 6.71
C ILE A 41 -10.78 6.78 5.66
N THR A 42 -10.32 7.98 5.97
CA THR A 42 -10.17 9.08 5.03
C THR A 42 -8.73 9.13 4.55
N ILE A 43 -8.53 9.18 3.24
CA ILE A 43 -7.20 9.40 2.66
C ILE A 43 -6.99 10.91 2.59
N THR A 44 -6.14 11.47 3.44
CA THR A 44 -6.02 12.92 3.61
C THR A 44 -5.09 13.57 2.60
N GLY A 45 -4.13 12.80 2.06
CA GLY A 45 -3.16 13.26 1.08
C GLY A 45 -1.92 12.38 1.06
N TRP A 46 -0.81 12.92 0.56
CA TRP A 46 0.50 12.28 0.65
C TRP A 46 1.02 12.33 2.09
N GLY A 47 1.50 11.19 2.58
CA GLY A 47 2.13 11.03 3.90
C GLY A 47 3.66 11.00 3.86
N SER A 48 4.24 10.94 2.66
CA SER A 48 5.69 10.98 2.40
C SER A 48 6.00 11.93 1.24
N ALA A 49 7.29 12.08 0.91
CA ALA A 49 7.67 12.51 -0.42
C ALA A 49 6.97 11.64 -1.48
N ASN A 50 6.68 12.23 -2.63
CA ASN A 50 5.94 11.58 -3.69
C ASN A 50 6.53 11.93 -5.05
N GLY A 51 6.16 11.16 -6.06
CA GLY A 51 6.59 11.38 -7.42
C GLY A 51 5.75 10.62 -8.42
N GLN A 52 6.34 10.35 -9.57
CA GLN A 52 5.66 9.71 -10.69
C GLN A 52 6.47 8.51 -11.17
N ALA A 53 5.76 7.50 -11.66
CA ALA A 53 6.34 6.36 -12.33
C ALA A 53 5.54 6.05 -13.59
N ASN A 54 6.23 5.94 -14.72
CA ASN A 54 5.63 5.48 -15.96
C ASN A 54 5.70 3.96 -16.00
N VAL A 55 4.57 3.32 -15.78
CA VAL A 55 4.47 1.88 -15.61
C VAL A 55 3.57 1.26 -16.69
N SER A 56 3.85 0.01 -17.01
CA SER A 56 3.04 -0.83 -17.88
C SER A 56 2.79 -2.13 -17.14
N SER A 57 1.54 -2.34 -16.72
CA SER A 57 1.09 -3.54 -16.02
C SER A 57 -0.39 -3.78 -16.29
N PRO A 58 -0.78 -4.87 -16.98
CA PRO A 58 -2.17 -5.11 -17.31
C PRO A 58 -3.10 -5.00 -16.09
N PRO A 59 -4.19 -4.21 -16.16
CA PRO A 59 -4.72 -3.49 -17.33
C PRO A 59 -4.23 -2.04 -17.51
N PHE A 60 -3.35 -1.54 -16.64
CA PHE A 60 -2.87 -0.16 -16.64
C PHE A 60 -1.60 0.06 -17.46
N SER A 61 -1.54 1.15 -18.23
CA SER A 61 -0.29 1.61 -18.84
C SER A 61 -0.29 3.14 -18.89
N GLY A 62 0.70 3.76 -18.25
CA GLY A 62 0.81 5.22 -18.18
C GLY A 62 1.56 5.70 -16.95
N VAL A 63 1.41 6.99 -16.65
CA VAL A 63 2.06 7.62 -15.50
C VAL A 63 1.16 7.50 -14.27
N ALA A 64 1.66 6.80 -13.24
CA ALA A 64 1.02 6.69 -11.93
C ALA A 64 1.73 7.57 -10.90
N GLY A 65 0.96 8.14 -9.98
CA GLY A 65 1.52 8.79 -8.79
C GLY A 65 2.01 7.73 -7.80
N ALA A 66 3.15 7.97 -7.16
CA ALA A 66 3.78 7.01 -6.28
C ALA A 66 4.33 7.66 -5.01
N GLY A 67 4.18 6.95 -3.87
CA GLY A 67 4.51 7.41 -2.53
C GLY A 67 3.53 6.82 -1.50
N LEU A 68 3.69 7.16 -0.23
CA LEU A 68 2.73 6.78 0.82
C LEU A 68 1.60 7.79 0.93
N PHE A 69 0.42 7.29 1.24
CA PHE A 69 -0.74 8.11 1.59
C PHE A 69 -0.89 8.20 3.10
N ALA A 70 -1.32 9.37 3.56
CA ALA A 70 -1.73 9.58 4.94
C ALA A 70 -3.20 9.23 5.11
N ILE A 71 -3.53 8.55 6.21
CA ILE A 71 -4.88 8.10 6.53
C ILE A 71 -5.35 8.60 7.90
N ASN A 72 -6.66 8.80 8.03
CA ASN A 72 -7.30 9.18 9.28
C ASN A 72 -8.65 8.46 9.45
N PRO A 73 -8.93 7.80 10.58
CA PRO A 73 -8.03 7.56 11.71
C PRO A 73 -6.93 6.54 11.37
N PRO A 74 -5.77 6.59 12.08
CA PRO A 74 -4.73 5.57 11.99
C PRO A 74 -5.29 4.16 12.18
N GLN A 75 -4.75 3.18 11.45
CA GLN A 75 -5.15 1.77 11.53
C GLN A 75 -3.97 0.93 12.00
N GLN A 76 -4.23 0.01 12.95
CA GLN A 76 -3.21 -0.90 13.48
C GLN A 76 -1.92 -0.20 13.92
N GLY A 77 -2.05 1.00 14.50
CA GLY A 77 -0.90 1.79 14.99
C GLY A 77 -0.13 2.60 13.94
N THR A 78 -0.52 2.56 12.66
CA THR A 78 0.06 3.41 11.60
C THR A 78 -0.96 4.36 10.96
N GLY A 79 -0.48 5.55 10.61
CA GLY A 79 -1.21 6.56 9.85
C GLY A 79 -0.89 6.57 8.36
N TYR A 80 -0.14 5.58 7.85
CA TYR A 80 0.28 5.54 6.45
C TYR A 80 -0.05 4.23 5.74
N VAL A 81 -0.31 4.36 4.45
CA VAL A 81 -0.66 3.25 3.56
C VAL A 81 0.05 3.39 2.22
N ALA A 82 0.33 2.26 1.57
CA ALA A 82 0.81 2.20 0.20
C ALA A 82 -0.24 1.55 -0.71
N CYS A 83 -0.29 1.95 -1.97
CA CYS A 83 -1.28 1.42 -2.90
C CYS A 83 -0.83 0.10 -3.51
N VAL A 84 -1.75 -0.85 -3.58
CA VAL A 84 -1.46 -2.18 -4.12
C VAL A 84 -1.87 -2.27 -5.60
N ASP A 85 -2.94 -1.58 -5.97
CA ASP A 85 -3.52 -1.70 -7.30
C ASP A 85 -3.36 -0.40 -8.12
N LEU A 86 -3.00 -0.58 -9.40
CA LEU A 86 -2.89 0.46 -10.42
C LEU A 86 -4.18 0.68 -11.22
N ALA A 87 -5.11 -0.28 -11.20
CA ALA A 87 -6.31 -0.23 -12.03
C ALA A 87 -7.38 0.70 -11.46
N ASN A 88 -7.53 0.71 -10.13
CA ASN A 88 -8.50 1.57 -9.45
C ASN A 88 -7.89 2.93 -9.09
N THR A 89 -8.69 3.88 -8.62
CA THR A 89 -8.23 5.21 -8.18
C THR A 89 -8.82 5.60 -6.83
N ILE A 90 -8.07 6.38 -6.06
CA ILE A 90 -8.49 6.99 -4.80
C ILE A 90 -8.43 8.52 -4.93
N ASN A 91 -9.34 9.21 -4.22
CA ASN A 91 -9.38 10.66 -4.15
C ASN A 91 -9.03 11.12 -2.74
N PHE A 92 -8.20 12.15 -2.63
CA PHE A 92 -7.90 12.75 -1.34
C PHE A 92 -9.12 13.49 -0.76
N GLY A 93 -9.21 13.49 0.57
CA GLY A 93 -10.36 14.00 1.32
C GLY A 93 -11.59 13.08 1.30
N SER A 94 -11.52 11.95 0.59
CA SER A 94 -12.62 10.98 0.52
C SER A 94 -12.46 9.88 1.56
N THR A 95 -13.60 9.37 2.03
CA THR A 95 -13.68 8.30 3.03
C THR A 95 -14.06 6.99 2.37
N TYR A 96 -13.36 5.92 2.75
CA TYR A 96 -13.47 4.58 2.20
C TYR A 96 -13.63 3.57 3.33
N ALA A 97 -14.45 2.54 3.10
CA ALA A 97 -14.59 1.41 4.01
C ALA A 97 -13.81 0.22 3.47
N TYR A 98 -12.89 -0.30 4.28
CA TYR A 98 -12.03 -1.43 3.94
C TYR A 98 -12.30 -2.61 4.86
N GLU A 99 -12.16 -3.81 4.32
CA GLU A 99 -11.90 -5.00 5.12
C GLU A 99 -10.42 -5.04 5.48
N VAL A 100 -10.11 -5.30 6.75
CA VAL A 100 -8.76 -5.41 7.27
C VAL A 100 -8.38 -6.88 7.38
N TRP A 101 -7.29 -7.25 6.73
CA TRP A 101 -6.76 -8.60 6.68
C TRP A 101 -5.31 -8.62 7.17
N LEU A 102 -4.97 -9.58 8.01
CA LEU A 102 -3.59 -9.89 8.36
C LEU A 102 -3.06 -10.91 7.36
N ALA A 103 -1.96 -10.59 6.70
CA ALA A 103 -1.31 -11.45 5.71
C ALA A 103 0.18 -11.59 6.02
N ARG A 104 0.84 -12.58 5.40
CA ARG A 104 2.29 -12.79 5.51
C ARG A 104 2.89 -13.20 4.18
N GLY A 105 3.79 -12.37 3.66
CA GLY A 105 4.42 -12.54 2.35
C GLY A 105 5.60 -11.59 2.15
N ARG A 106 6.13 -11.51 0.92
CA ARG A 106 7.25 -10.62 0.58
C ARG A 106 6.89 -9.14 0.75
N ALA A 107 5.64 -8.76 0.50
CA ALA A 107 5.14 -7.40 0.75
C ALA A 107 5.30 -6.97 2.22
N GLY A 108 5.15 -7.90 3.18
CA GLY A 108 5.43 -7.59 4.58
C GLY A 108 6.92 -7.50 4.91
N ALA A 109 7.79 -8.23 4.22
CA ALA A 109 9.23 -8.01 4.33
C ALA A 109 9.62 -6.61 3.82
N LEU A 110 8.98 -6.15 2.75
CA LEU A 110 9.13 -4.79 2.24
C LEU A 110 8.60 -3.75 3.26
N ALA A 111 7.42 -3.98 3.85
CA ALA A 111 6.86 -3.09 4.87
C ALA A 111 7.74 -2.97 6.13
N VAL A 112 8.51 -4.00 6.48
CA VAL A 112 9.49 -3.97 7.59
C VAL A 112 10.70 -3.08 7.27
N LEU A 113 11.04 -2.85 6.00
CA LEU A 113 12.10 -1.92 5.63
C LEU A 113 11.75 -0.45 5.90
N TYR A 114 10.53 -0.13 6.33
CA TYR A 114 10.05 1.24 6.50
C TYR A 114 11.01 2.16 7.26
N ASP A 115 11.60 1.70 8.37
CA ASP A 115 12.51 2.52 9.20
C ASP A 115 13.87 2.76 8.53
N THR A 116 14.21 2.00 7.49
CA THR A 116 15.45 2.16 6.71
C THR A 116 15.30 3.11 5.54
N ILE A 117 14.06 3.52 5.24
CA ILE A 117 13.71 4.34 4.08
C ILE A 117 13.65 5.81 4.49
N ASN A 118 14.33 6.66 3.72
CA ASN A 118 14.20 8.11 3.83
C ASN A 118 12.93 8.59 3.12
N TRP A 119 11.84 8.69 3.87
CA TRP A 119 10.53 9.12 3.36
C TRP A 119 10.46 10.59 2.92
N ASN A 120 11.52 11.39 3.12
CA ASN A 120 11.63 12.75 2.57
C ASN A 120 12.29 12.78 1.18
N ASP A 121 12.83 11.65 0.72
CA ASP A 121 13.40 11.51 -0.62
C ASP A 121 12.38 10.89 -1.57
N ALA A 122 12.02 11.64 -2.63
CA ALA A 122 11.06 11.19 -3.63
C ALA A 122 11.54 9.93 -4.37
N ALA A 123 12.85 9.75 -4.58
CA ALA A 123 13.37 8.56 -5.22
C ALA A 123 13.12 7.31 -4.36
N GLN A 124 13.31 7.42 -3.04
CA GLN A 124 13.08 6.30 -2.13
C GLN A 124 11.59 6.00 -1.93
N ALA A 125 10.75 7.02 -1.78
CA ALA A 125 9.31 6.82 -1.63
C ALA A 125 8.66 6.22 -2.90
N VAL A 126 9.03 6.72 -4.09
CA VAL A 126 8.58 6.14 -5.36
C VAL A 126 9.17 4.75 -5.57
N GLY A 127 10.45 4.56 -5.21
CA GLY A 127 11.11 3.26 -5.28
C GLY A 127 10.44 2.19 -4.44
N PHE A 128 9.97 2.53 -3.24
CA PHE A 128 9.17 1.62 -2.40
C PHE A 128 7.87 1.20 -3.10
N GLN A 129 7.15 2.17 -3.68
CA GLN A 129 5.89 1.90 -4.38
C GLN A 129 6.09 1.04 -5.64
N LEU A 130 7.16 1.29 -6.40
CA LEU A 130 7.57 0.48 -7.54
C LEU A 130 7.91 -0.97 -7.13
N ALA A 131 8.68 -1.14 -6.05
CA ALA A 131 9.00 -2.46 -5.51
C ALA A 131 7.73 -3.20 -5.05
N LEU A 132 6.77 -2.50 -4.45
CA LEU A 132 5.50 -3.11 -4.07
C LEU A 132 4.71 -3.58 -5.30
N TRP A 133 4.59 -2.77 -6.35
CA TRP A 133 3.88 -3.17 -7.57
C TRP A 133 4.55 -4.33 -8.29
N GLU A 134 5.89 -4.34 -8.36
CA GLU A 134 6.66 -5.49 -8.87
C GLU A 134 6.29 -6.79 -8.15
N LEU A 135 6.23 -6.77 -6.80
CA LEU A 135 5.84 -7.93 -6.00
C LEU A 135 4.39 -8.37 -6.25
N VAL A 136 3.48 -7.42 -6.47
CA VAL A 136 2.05 -7.69 -6.65
C VAL A 136 1.77 -8.32 -8.02
N TYR A 137 2.40 -7.81 -9.07
CA TYR A 137 2.06 -8.14 -10.46
C TYR A 137 2.99 -9.19 -11.10
N ASP A 138 4.21 -9.38 -10.59
CA ASP A 138 5.19 -10.27 -11.24
C ASP A 138 5.89 -11.24 -10.27
N SER A 139 6.37 -10.71 -9.15
CA SER A 139 7.40 -11.38 -8.36
C SER A 139 6.89 -12.01 -7.06
N TYR A 140 5.59 -12.24 -7.01
CA TYR A 140 4.86 -12.60 -5.80
C TYR A 140 5.46 -13.80 -5.02
N ASN A 141 5.93 -14.85 -5.70
CA ASN A 141 6.54 -16.04 -5.09
C ASN A 141 7.91 -16.42 -5.67
N ASN A 142 8.50 -15.56 -6.51
CA ASN A 142 9.78 -15.87 -7.16
C ASN A 142 10.64 -14.61 -7.32
N PRO A 143 11.64 -14.37 -6.46
CA PRO A 143 12.55 -13.23 -6.62
C PRO A 143 13.41 -13.33 -7.87
N ALA A 144 13.51 -14.51 -8.51
CA ALA A 144 14.19 -14.62 -9.80
C ALA A 144 13.45 -13.85 -10.90
N ASN A 145 12.21 -13.44 -10.66
CA ASN A 145 11.43 -12.60 -11.54
C ASN A 145 11.52 -11.10 -11.19
N ASP A 146 12.22 -10.70 -10.11
CA ASP A 146 12.33 -9.28 -9.69
C ASP A 146 13.04 -8.47 -10.78
N ASN A 147 12.29 -7.96 -11.75
CA ASN A 147 12.81 -7.27 -12.91
C ASN A 147 11.84 -6.18 -13.36
N LEU A 148 12.12 -4.96 -12.90
CA LEU A 148 11.34 -3.76 -13.20
C LEU A 148 11.27 -3.40 -14.69
N PHE A 149 11.97 -4.10 -15.59
CA PHE A 149 11.97 -3.85 -17.03
C PHE A 149 11.33 -4.98 -17.85
N GLU A 150 10.96 -6.11 -17.24
CA GLU A 150 10.44 -7.29 -17.93
C GLU A 150 9.16 -7.81 -17.28
N GLY A 151 8.56 -8.86 -17.84
CA GLY A 151 7.41 -9.54 -17.25
C GLY A 151 6.10 -8.77 -17.40
N ASN A 152 5.20 -8.90 -16.43
CA ASN A 152 3.89 -8.27 -16.40
C ASN A 152 3.97 -6.83 -15.92
N PHE A 153 4.81 -6.51 -14.95
CA PHE A 153 4.99 -5.14 -14.46
C PHE A 153 6.31 -4.56 -14.96
N ARG A 154 6.22 -3.45 -15.69
CA ARG A 154 7.39 -2.79 -16.28
C ARG A 154 7.38 -1.32 -15.96
N VAL A 155 8.56 -0.76 -15.80
CA VAL A 155 8.80 0.65 -15.55
C VAL A 155 9.62 1.22 -16.69
N SER A 156 9.16 2.34 -17.25
CA SER A 156 9.94 3.14 -18.19
C SER A 156 10.76 4.19 -17.44
N LEU A 157 11.98 4.46 -17.93
CA LEU A 157 12.79 5.57 -17.42
C LEU A 157 12.16 6.93 -17.70
N THR A 158 11.39 7.04 -18.79
CA THR A 158 10.75 8.30 -19.19
C THR A 158 9.58 8.62 -18.27
N ASN A 159 9.56 9.83 -17.70
CA ASN A 159 8.54 10.31 -16.75
C ASN A 159 8.47 9.51 -15.43
N THR A 160 9.56 8.81 -15.09
CA THR A 160 9.75 8.20 -13.77
C THR A 160 10.70 9.05 -12.96
N THR A 161 10.41 9.24 -11.67
CA THR A 161 11.27 9.98 -10.74
C THR A 161 12.70 9.45 -10.77
N SER A 162 13.66 10.35 -10.96
CA SER A 162 15.08 9.99 -11.06
C SER A 162 15.54 9.23 -9.82
N GLY A 163 16.27 8.13 -10.02
CA GLY A 163 16.75 7.26 -8.93
C GLY A 163 15.72 6.28 -8.36
N ALA A 164 14.43 6.40 -8.69
CA ALA A 164 13.39 5.56 -8.10
C ALA A 164 13.51 4.08 -8.49
N ILE A 165 13.86 3.77 -9.75
CA ILE A 165 14.08 2.39 -10.20
C ILE A 165 15.26 1.76 -9.46
N ALA A 166 16.34 2.52 -9.25
CA ALA A 166 17.50 2.02 -8.51
C ALA A 166 17.17 1.78 -7.03
N ALA A 167 16.38 2.66 -6.42
CA ALA A 167 15.87 2.46 -5.05
C ALA A 167 14.97 1.22 -4.95
N ALA A 168 14.05 1.03 -5.91
CA ALA A 168 13.17 -0.12 -5.97
C ALA A 168 13.97 -1.44 -6.07
N GLN A 169 14.95 -1.52 -6.98
CA GLN A 169 15.82 -2.68 -7.11
C GLN A 169 16.60 -2.97 -5.82
N ASN A 170 17.07 -1.92 -5.13
CA ASN A 170 17.75 -2.05 -3.85
C ASN A 170 16.82 -2.70 -2.81
N PHE A 171 15.59 -2.19 -2.65
CA PHE A 171 14.63 -2.78 -1.71
C PHE A 171 14.27 -4.24 -2.04
N LEU A 172 14.03 -4.56 -3.32
CA LEU A 172 13.76 -5.93 -3.77
C LEU A 172 14.92 -6.88 -3.43
N SER A 173 16.16 -6.44 -3.67
CA SER A 173 17.36 -7.22 -3.31
C SER A 173 17.57 -7.40 -1.80
N GLN A 174 17.24 -6.39 -0.99
CA GLN A 174 17.32 -6.47 0.46
C GLN A 174 16.30 -7.47 1.03
N ILE A 175 15.07 -7.47 0.52
CA ILE A 175 14.07 -8.42 1.00
C ILE A 175 14.34 -9.84 0.48
N GLY A 176 14.87 -10.00 -0.74
CA GLY A 176 15.10 -11.31 -1.36
C GLY A 176 13.88 -12.22 -1.21
N ASN A 177 14.08 -13.43 -0.67
CA ASN A 177 13.03 -14.42 -0.38
C ASN A 177 12.34 -14.23 0.99
N ASN A 178 12.68 -13.20 1.75
CA ASN A 178 12.14 -13.02 3.09
C ASN A 178 10.65 -12.72 3.05
N THR A 179 9.92 -13.20 4.06
CA THR A 179 8.49 -12.93 4.23
C THR A 179 8.23 -12.32 5.60
N GLY A 180 7.38 -11.31 5.64
CA GLY A 180 6.99 -10.59 6.85
C GLY A 180 5.47 -10.49 6.98
N PRO A 181 4.95 -10.32 8.20
CA PRO A 181 3.54 -9.98 8.40
C PRO A 181 3.24 -8.55 7.91
N TYR A 182 2.03 -8.33 7.43
CA TYR A 182 1.53 -7.01 7.07
C TYR A 182 0.00 -6.98 7.15
N PHE A 183 -0.56 -5.79 7.31
CA PHE A 183 -2.00 -5.61 7.20
C PHE A 183 -2.37 -5.08 5.82
N TYR A 184 -3.44 -5.66 5.29
CA TYR A 184 -4.00 -5.37 4.00
C TYR A 184 -5.41 -4.80 4.15
N LEU A 185 -5.70 -3.74 3.43
CA LEU A 185 -7.00 -3.07 3.39
C LEU A 185 -7.63 -3.37 2.03
N ARG A 186 -8.61 -4.27 2.04
CA ARG A 186 -9.35 -4.66 0.83
C ARG A 186 -10.57 -3.79 0.64
N ALA A 187 -10.77 -3.26 -0.56
CA ALA A 187 -11.95 -2.47 -0.92
C ALA A 187 -13.27 -3.28 -0.89
N GLY A 188 -13.19 -4.61 -0.80
CA GLY A 188 -14.34 -5.51 -0.78
C GLY A 188 -15.11 -5.45 -2.09
N SER A 189 -16.37 -5.01 -2.04
CA SER A 189 -17.20 -4.72 -3.23
C SER A 189 -16.99 -3.31 -3.81
N GLY A 190 -16.16 -2.49 -3.18
CA GLY A 190 -15.84 -1.14 -3.61
C GLY A 190 -14.99 -1.11 -4.89
N GLN A 191 -15.21 -0.11 -5.73
CA GLN A 191 -14.39 0.16 -6.93
C GLN A 191 -13.32 1.23 -6.61
N PHE A 192 -12.44 0.95 -5.64
CA PHE A 192 -11.34 1.83 -5.25
C PHE A 192 -10.08 1.01 -4.92
N GLN A 193 -8.92 1.68 -4.84
CA GLN A 193 -7.64 0.98 -4.72
C GLN A 193 -7.53 0.20 -3.41
N ASP A 194 -6.99 -1.01 -3.54
CA ASP A 194 -6.56 -1.80 -2.41
C ASP A 194 -5.24 -1.26 -1.82
N LEU A 195 -5.05 -1.39 -0.51
CA LEU A 195 -3.94 -0.76 0.21
C LEU A 195 -3.24 -1.74 1.15
N ILE A 196 -1.98 -1.47 1.48
CA ILE A 196 -1.29 -2.07 2.63
C ILE A 196 -0.95 -1.00 3.67
N LEU A 197 -0.96 -1.38 4.94
CA LEU A 197 -0.50 -0.54 6.03
C LEU A 197 1.02 -0.59 6.14
N VAL A 198 1.66 0.57 6.21
CA VAL A 198 3.11 0.72 6.29
C VAL A 198 3.43 1.81 7.34
N PRO A 199 4.35 1.60 8.29
CA PRO A 199 5.01 0.34 8.62
C PRO A 199 4.01 -0.72 9.11
N TYR A 200 4.42 -1.98 9.06
CA TYR A 200 3.79 -2.99 9.89
C TYR A 200 4.16 -2.74 11.34
N VAL A 201 3.17 -2.40 12.16
CA VAL A 201 3.33 -2.31 13.62
C VAL A 201 2.81 -3.63 14.20
N PRO A 202 3.68 -4.49 14.77
CA PRO A 202 3.22 -5.64 15.50
C PRO A 202 2.29 -5.16 16.62
N GLU A 203 1.08 -5.73 16.71
CA GLU A 203 0.20 -5.43 17.83
C GLU A 203 1.01 -5.52 19.13
N PRO A 204 1.01 -4.47 19.98
CA PRO A 204 1.93 -4.42 21.10
C PRO A 204 1.72 -5.67 21.97
N ALA A 205 2.79 -6.43 22.19
CA ALA A 205 2.81 -7.52 23.18
C ALA A 205 2.30 -7.05 24.56
N SER A 206 2.33 -5.73 24.79
CA SER A 206 1.68 -5.00 25.88
C SER A 206 0.20 -5.34 26.07
N MET A 207 -0.59 -5.59 25.03
CA MET A 207 -2.01 -5.97 25.20
C MET A 207 -2.17 -7.38 25.76
N LEU A 208 -1.33 -8.31 25.31
CA LEU A 208 -1.22 -9.64 25.89
C LEU A 208 -0.67 -9.59 27.33
N ALA A 209 0.35 -8.78 27.60
CA ALA A 209 0.91 -8.57 28.94
C ALA A 209 -0.10 -7.90 29.90
N LEU A 210 -0.88 -6.94 29.41
CA LEU A 210 -1.96 -6.30 30.17
C LEU A 210 -3.11 -7.26 30.45
N GLY A 211 -3.53 -8.04 29.45
CA GLY A 211 -4.57 -9.05 29.61
C GLY A 211 -4.16 -10.15 30.60
N THR A 212 -2.93 -10.66 30.49
CA THR A 212 -2.39 -11.67 31.42
C THR A 212 -2.11 -11.08 32.80
N GLY A 213 -1.67 -9.83 32.89
CA GLY A 213 -1.51 -9.08 34.15
C GLY A 213 -2.83 -8.86 34.89
N LEU A 214 -3.90 -8.48 34.18
CA LEU A 214 -5.23 -8.34 34.77
C LEU A 214 -5.83 -9.69 35.19
N ALA A 215 -5.67 -10.73 34.37
CA ALA A 215 -6.17 -12.07 34.69
C ALA A 215 -5.47 -12.65 35.93
N SER A 216 -4.16 -12.45 36.07
CA SER A 216 -3.39 -12.89 37.24
C SER A 216 -3.78 -12.13 38.51
N LEU A 217 -4.04 -10.81 38.44
CA LEU A 217 -4.54 -10.01 39.56
C LEU A 217 -5.94 -10.46 40.03
N VAL A 218 -6.85 -10.76 39.10
CA VAL A 218 -8.19 -11.28 39.43
C VAL A 218 -8.09 -12.69 40.03
N GLY A 219 -7.21 -13.53 39.50
CA GLY A 219 -6.95 -14.88 40.02
C GLY A 219 -6.40 -14.86 41.46
N LEU A 220 -5.47 -13.94 41.77
CA LEU A 220 -4.90 -13.76 43.11
C LEU A 220 -5.94 -13.23 44.10
N ARG A 221 -6.83 -12.31 43.68
CA ARG A 221 -7.89 -11.77 44.54
C ARG A 221 -8.90 -12.85 44.95
N ARG A 222 -9.24 -13.79 44.06
CA ARG A 222 -10.13 -14.92 44.37
C ARG A 222 -9.53 -15.93 45.34
N ARG A 223 -8.20 -16.08 45.37
CA ARG A 223 -7.51 -16.95 46.34
C ARG A 223 -7.43 -16.37 47.75
N ARG A 224 -7.55 -15.05 47.89
CA ARG A 224 -7.59 -14.38 49.21
C ARG A 224 -9.00 -14.22 49.79
N ALA A 225 -10.04 -14.41 48.97
CA ALA A 225 -11.44 -14.32 49.37
C ALA A 225 -12.10 -15.69 49.61
N ARG A 226 -11.33 -16.78 49.48
CA ARG A 226 -11.65 -18.12 49.99
C ARG A 226 -10.75 -18.41 51.17
#